data_AF-A0A371JSA7-F1
#
_entry.id   AF-A0A371JSA7-F1
#
_cell.length_a   1.000
_cell.length_b   1.000
_cell.length_c   1.000
_cell.angle_alpha   90.00
_cell.angle_beta   90.00
_cell.angle_gamma   90.00
#
_symmetry.space_group_name_H-M   'P 1'
#
loop_
_entity.id
_entity.type
_entity.pdbx_description
1 polymer ?
#
loop_
_entity_poly.entity_id
_entity_poly.type
_entity_poly.pdbx_seq_one_letter_code
_entity_poly.pdbx_strand_id
1 'polypeptide(L)'
;MAALIGEKEYFKGIKEIKFEGKESDNPMAYKFYNPDQIVAGKTMREHFRFAMAYWHTLCGTGGDPFGPGTKQFPWTTSADHPVQAAREKADAAFEFVTKMGFDYYCFHDYDLVDEADTLVESEKRVHQTVEYLKEKMKASGVKLLWGTANLFSHPRFMNGAASNPNFDVVARAGAQVKIALDATMELNGENYVFWGGREGYMSLLNTDMKLEQDNIGRFMRMARDYARGQGFKGTFFIEPKPMEPSKHQYDFDAATSINFIREQDLQDDFKLNIEVNHATLAQHTFQHELQVAANAGMLGSIDANRGDYQNGWDTDQFPNNILETAEAMLVFLKAGGLQGGGINFDAKTRRNSTDLEDIFLAHIGGADTFARGLLVADSVLNNSNYEQLLANRYASFESGKGLDFVRGSLTMNDLYEYAKVGGEPEQISGKQELYENILNQHV
;
A
#
# COMPACT_ATOMS: atom_id res chain seq x y z
N MET A 1 3.56 13.13 21.49
CA MET A 1 4.90 13.70 21.76
C MET A 1 5.04 15.00 20.99
N ALA A 2 5.92 15.90 21.41
CA ALA A 2 6.18 17.11 20.63
C ALA A 2 6.82 16.75 19.28
N ALA A 3 6.56 17.52 18.23
CA ALA A 3 7.19 17.33 16.93
C ALA A 3 8.72 17.37 17.04
N LEU A 4 9.39 16.43 16.38
CA LEU A 4 10.85 16.36 16.36
C LEU A 4 11.39 17.38 15.36
N ILE A 5 11.86 18.51 15.87
CA ILE A 5 12.57 19.51 15.07
C ILE A 5 14.07 19.21 15.18
N GLY A 6 14.73 19.05 14.02
CA GLY A 6 16.20 18.85 13.95
C GLY A 6 16.98 20.13 14.26
N GLU A 7 18.23 20.21 13.79
CA GLU A 7 19.03 21.45 13.90
C GLU A 7 18.43 22.62 13.09
N LYS A 8 17.62 22.28 12.09
CA LYS A 8 16.92 23.20 11.20
C LYS A 8 15.43 22.83 11.16
N GLU A 9 14.57 23.84 11.29
CA GLU A 9 13.15 23.69 11.01
C GLU A 9 12.90 23.93 9.51
N TYR A 10 12.40 22.90 8.82
CA TYR A 10 12.09 22.95 7.39
C TYR A 10 10.68 23.48 7.13
N PHE A 11 9.70 23.12 7.96
CA PHE A 11 8.28 23.49 7.77
C PHE A 11 7.87 24.62 8.71
N LYS A 12 8.48 25.79 8.50
CA LYS A 12 8.31 26.98 9.36
C LYS A 12 6.85 27.43 9.42
N GLY A 13 6.37 27.71 10.63
CA GLY A 13 5.01 28.21 10.85
C GLY A 13 3.94 27.09 10.90
N ILE A 14 4.27 25.88 10.48
CA ILE A 14 3.39 24.71 10.59
C ILE A 14 3.66 24.03 11.92
N LYS A 15 2.64 23.93 12.77
CA LYS A 15 2.69 23.23 14.06
C LYS A 15 2.22 21.79 13.90
N GLU A 16 2.20 21.04 15.00
CA GLU A 16 1.53 19.74 15.02
C GLU A 16 0.07 19.86 14.60
N ILE A 17 -0.34 19.02 13.67
CA ILE A 17 -1.71 18.93 13.16
C ILE A 17 -2.56 18.25 14.23
N LYS A 18 -3.68 18.88 14.60
CA LYS A 18 -4.59 18.40 15.65
C LYS A 18 -5.96 18.11 15.07
N PHE A 19 -6.71 17.24 15.76
CA PHE A 19 -8.13 17.07 15.51
C PHE A 19 -8.91 18.27 16.07
N GLU A 20 -9.71 18.92 15.23
CA GLU A 20 -10.59 20.04 15.61
C GLU A 20 -12.08 19.72 15.40
N GLY A 21 -12.39 18.59 14.75
CA GLY A 21 -13.75 18.14 14.47
C GLY A 21 -14.34 18.70 13.18
N LYS A 22 -15.46 18.10 12.76
CA LYS A 22 -16.07 18.28 11.44
C LYS A 22 -16.53 19.71 11.11
N GLU A 23 -16.70 20.57 12.12
CA GLU A 23 -17.14 21.96 11.93
C GLU A 23 -15.95 22.94 11.77
N SER A 24 -14.70 22.49 11.92
CA SER A 24 -13.53 23.34 11.74
C SER A 24 -13.29 23.68 10.27
N ASP A 25 -12.99 24.95 10.02
CA ASP A 25 -12.55 25.49 8.72
C ASP A 25 -11.02 25.66 8.64
N ASN A 26 -10.26 25.33 9.71
CA ASN A 26 -8.79 25.43 9.72
C ASN A 26 -8.18 24.41 8.76
N PRO A 27 -7.53 24.79 7.65
CA PRO A 27 -6.99 23.83 6.69
C PRO A 27 -5.84 22.96 7.26
N MET A 28 -5.18 23.41 8.34
CA MET A 28 -4.08 22.73 9.03
C MET A 28 -4.54 21.95 10.28
N ALA A 29 -5.69 21.31 10.20
CA ALA A 29 -6.27 20.47 11.24
C ALA A 29 -7.04 19.28 10.65
N TYR A 30 -7.11 18.18 11.38
CA TYR A 30 -7.97 17.04 11.05
C TYR A 30 -9.42 17.33 11.46
N LYS A 31 -10.36 17.00 10.58
CA LYS A 31 -11.81 17.17 10.80
C LYS A 31 -12.45 15.84 11.20
N PHE A 32 -11.85 14.72 10.78
CA PHE A 32 -12.37 13.37 11.01
C PHE A 32 -11.34 12.44 11.64
N TYR A 33 -10.05 12.59 11.31
CA TYR A 33 -9.01 11.78 11.94
C TYR A 33 -8.74 12.24 13.37
N ASN A 34 -9.34 11.52 14.31
CA ASN A 34 -9.01 11.59 15.72
C ASN A 34 -8.25 10.32 16.11
N PRO A 35 -6.92 10.37 16.33
CA PRO A 35 -6.10 9.18 16.54
C PRO A 35 -6.56 8.32 17.72
N ASP A 36 -7.14 8.94 18.76
CA ASP A 36 -7.53 8.26 19.99
C ASP A 36 -9.01 7.82 19.98
N GLN A 37 -9.78 8.16 18.93
CA GLN A 37 -11.17 7.75 18.81
C GLN A 37 -11.25 6.24 18.55
N ILE A 38 -12.03 5.54 19.39
CA ILE A 38 -12.30 4.12 19.23
C ILE A 38 -13.44 3.92 18.22
N VAL A 39 -13.20 3.08 17.21
CA VAL A 39 -14.15 2.65 16.18
C VAL A 39 -14.00 1.15 16.01
N ALA A 40 -15.09 0.38 15.97
CA ALA A 40 -15.03 -1.09 15.87
C ALA A 40 -14.02 -1.76 16.86
N GLY A 41 -13.89 -1.23 18.08
CA GLY A 41 -13.05 -1.77 19.14
C GLY A 41 -11.55 -1.44 19.10
N LYS A 42 -11.06 -0.67 18.12
CA LYS A 42 -9.67 -0.17 18.06
C LYS A 42 -9.65 1.34 17.88
N THR A 43 -8.58 1.99 18.31
CA THR A 43 -8.35 3.41 17.99
C THR A 43 -8.12 3.60 16.49
N MET A 44 -8.42 4.78 15.93
CA MET A 44 -8.10 5.08 14.53
C MET A 44 -6.60 4.93 14.24
N ARG A 45 -5.75 5.30 15.20
CA ARG A 45 -4.29 5.11 15.12
C ARG A 45 -3.92 3.62 14.92
N GLU A 46 -4.55 2.72 15.67
CA GLU A 46 -4.33 1.27 15.55
C GLU A 46 -4.90 0.66 14.26
N HIS A 47 -6.03 1.17 13.76
CA HIS A 47 -6.59 0.75 12.48
C HIS A 47 -5.68 1.11 11.32
N PHE A 48 -5.31 2.40 11.25
CA PHE A 48 -4.69 2.94 10.05
C PHE A 48 -3.19 2.79 10.06
N ARG A 49 -2.54 3.01 11.21
CA ARG A 49 -1.08 2.98 11.32
C ARG A 49 -0.42 3.80 10.19
N PHE A 50 -0.93 5.01 9.98
CA PHE A 50 -0.60 5.82 8.81
C PHE A 50 0.90 5.99 8.65
N ALA A 51 1.36 5.82 7.41
CA ALA A 51 2.75 5.96 7.01
C ALA A 51 2.93 7.01 5.92
N MET A 52 4.08 7.69 5.97
CA MET A 52 4.54 8.58 4.91
C MET A 52 5.42 7.81 3.91
N ALA A 53 5.10 7.92 2.62
CA ALA A 53 5.98 7.48 1.54
C ALA A 53 7.16 8.45 1.37
N TYR A 54 8.38 7.96 1.60
CA TYR A 54 9.59 8.79 1.55
C TYR A 54 9.86 9.33 0.15
N TRP A 55 9.68 8.51 -0.90
CA TRP A 55 9.89 8.89 -2.30
C TRP A 55 9.04 10.09 -2.72
N HIS A 56 7.72 10.01 -2.54
CA HIS A 56 6.82 11.07 -2.98
C HIS A 56 6.88 12.32 -2.13
N THR A 57 7.10 12.18 -0.82
CA THR A 57 7.11 13.33 0.09
C THR A 57 8.40 14.12 0.00
N LEU A 58 9.55 13.45 -0.16
CA LEU A 58 10.86 14.06 0.05
C LEU A 58 11.76 14.05 -1.18
N CYS A 59 11.53 13.14 -2.13
CA CYS A 59 12.37 12.98 -3.32
C CYS A 59 11.71 13.51 -4.59
N GLY A 60 10.39 13.33 -4.75
CA GLY A 60 9.63 13.66 -5.95
C GLY A 60 9.52 15.16 -6.23
N THR A 61 10.36 15.69 -7.14
CA THR A 61 10.39 17.11 -7.49
C THR A 61 9.34 17.55 -8.51
N GLY A 62 8.43 16.66 -8.93
CA GLY A 62 7.34 16.95 -9.87
C GLY A 62 7.73 16.89 -11.36
N GLY A 63 8.83 16.21 -11.69
CA GLY A 63 9.14 15.90 -13.09
C GLY A 63 8.09 14.96 -13.70
N ASP A 64 7.82 15.11 -14.98
CA ASP A 64 6.93 14.26 -15.76
C ASP A 64 7.52 14.00 -17.16
N PRO A 65 6.93 13.14 -18.00
CA PRO A 65 7.49 12.84 -19.33
C PRO A 65 7.64 14.05 -20.27
N PHE A 66 7.07 15.21 -19.93
CA PHE A 66 6.99 16.40 -20.77
C PHE A 66 7.68 17.63 -20.18
N GLY A 67 8.23 17.55 -18.96
CA GLY A 67 8.89 18.67 -18.32
C GLY A 67 9.74 18.33 -17.10
N PRO A 68 10.73 19.18 -16.77
CA PRO A 68 11.54 19.00 -15.58
C PRO A 68 10.72 19.22 -14.31
N GLY A 69 11.32 18.86 -13.17
CA GLY A 69 10.78 19.12 -11.84
C GLY A 69 10.54 20.61 -11.56
N THR A 70 9.58 20.88 -10.68
CA THR A 70 9.08 22.22 -10.32
C THR A 70 9.38 22.59 -8.87
N LYS A 71 9.74 21.61 -8.03
CA LYS A 71 9.96 21.80 -6.59
C LYS A 71 11.45 21.85 -6.28
N GLN A 72 11.84 22.81 -5.45
CA GLN A 72 13.19 22.93 -4.91
C GLN A 72 13.10 22.75 -3.39
N PHE A 73 13.28 21.52 -2.92
CA PHE A 73 13.12 21.24 -1.51
C PHE A 73 14.31 21.76 -0.69
N PRO A 74 14.07 22.35 0.50
CA PRO A 74 15.12 22.94 1.33
C PRO A 74 16.09 21.93 1.97
N TRP A 75 15.78 20.63 1.88
CA TRP A 75 16.62 19.50 2.30
C TRP A 75 17.38 18.84 1.13
N THR A 76 17.14 19.26 -0.11
CA THR A 76 17.92 18.80 -1.27
C THR A 76 19.20 19.63 -1.36
N THR A 77 20.21 19.26 -0.56
CA THR A 77 21.52 19.90 -0.54
C THR A 77 22.49 19.31 -1.57
N SER A 78 23.68 19.92 -1.71
CA SER A 78 24.66 19.62 -2.78
C SER A 78 24.94 18.12 -3.00
N ALA A 79 25.03 17.74 -4.28
CA ALA A 79 25.36 16.39 -4.75
C ALA A 79 26.75 15.90 -4.29
N ASP A 80 27.64 16.82 -3.91
CA ASP A 80 29.00 16.49 -3.47
C ASP A 80 29.04 15.85 -2.06
N HIS A 81 27.93 15.89 -1.31
CA HIS A 81 27.84 15.33 0.04
C HIS A 81 26.58 14.47 0.25
N PRO A 82 26.45 13.31 -0.41
CA PRO A 82 25.22 12.51 -0.40
C PRO A 82 24.75 12.08 0.99
N VAL A 83 25.67 11.71 1.88
CA VAL A 83 25.32 11.28 3.25
C VAL A 83 24.83 12.45 4.10
N GLN A 84 25.37 13.66 3.90
CA GLN A 84 24.87 14.85 4.57
C GLN A 84 23.47 15.22 4.04
N ALA A 85 23.27 15.16 2.73
CA ALA A 85 21.95 15.39 2.12
C ALA A 85 20.91 14.38 2.62
N ALA A 86 21.30 13.11 2.80
CA ALA A 86 20.45 12.08 3.38
C ALA A 86 20.05 12.39 4.82
N ARG A 87 20.97 12.94 5.65
CA ARG A 87 20.67 13.38 7.02
C ARG A 87 19.69 14.54 7.05
N GLU A 88 19.88 15.54 6.20
CA GLU A 88 18.97 16.68 6.10
C GLU A 88 17.57 16.28 5.63
N LYS A 89 17.49 15.35 4.67
CA LYS A 89 16.23 14.76 4.22
C LYS A 89 15.57 13.95 5.32
N ALA A 90 16.33 13.20 6.12
CA ALA A 90 15.81 12.52 7.30
C ALA A 90 15.31 13.52 8.37
N ASP A 91 15.98 14.65 8.57
CA ASP A 91 15.50 15.68 9.49
C ASP A 91 14.14 16.23 9.05
N ALA A 92 13.99 16.56 7.76
CA ALA A 92 12.71 16.97 7.20
C ALA A 92 11.64 15.86 7.31
N ALA A 93 12.02 14.60 7.06
CA ALA A 93 11.12 13.44 7.17
C ALA A 93 10.50 13.34 8.56
N PHE A 94 11.33 13.33 9.60
CA PHE A 94 10.86 13.13 10.96
C PHE A 94 10.18 14.38 11.53
N GLU A 95 10.57 15.59 11.10
CA GLU A 95 9.80 16.80 11.39
C GLU A 95 8.39 16.68 10.80
N PHE A 96 8.27 16.29 9.54
CA PHE A 96 6.98 16.12 8.87
C PHE A 96 6.11 15.06 9.56
N VAL A 97 6.62 13.82 9.68
CA VAL A 97 5.86 12.68 10.22
C VAL A 97 5.35 12.99 11.64
N THR A 98 6.20 13.59 12.48
CA THR A 98 5.80 13.94 13.85
C THR A 98 4.86 15.15 13.91
N LYS A 99 4.98 16.15 13.02
CA LYS A 99 3.98 17.22 12.90
C LYS A 99 2.63 16.69 12.42
N MET A 100 2.59 15.71 11.51
CA MET A 100 1.34 15.03 11.13
C MET A 100 0.78 14.15 12.27
N GLY A 101 1.61 13.73 13.22
CA GLY A 101 1.20 12.80 14.28
C GLY A 101 1.03 11.35 13.79
N PHE A 102 1.63 11.02 12.64
CA PHE A 102 1.75 9.67 12.11
C PHE A 102 2.84 8.89 12.87
N ASP A 103 2.72 7.57 12.87
CA ASP A 103 3.65 6.69 13.61
C ASP A 103 4.67 6.01 12.69
N TYR A 104 4.46 6.06 11.37
CA TYR A 104 5.17 5.22 10.43
C TYR A 104 5.71 5.99 9.22
N TYR A 105 6.71 5.40 8.56
CA TYR A 105 7.17 5.77 7.22
C TYR A 105 7.58 4.51 6.44
N CYS A 106 7.71 4.67 5.13
CA CYS A 106 8.13 3.64 4.17
C CYS A 106 9.23 4.19 3.26
N PHE A 107 10.19 3.37 2.79
CA PHE A 107 11.25 3.83 1.88
C PHE A 107 11.69 2.78 0.86
N HIS A 108 12.16 3.22 -0.31
CA HIS A 108 13.15 2.48 -1.09
C HIS A 108 14.56 2.83 -0.62
N ASP A 109 15.48 1.87 -0.68
CA ASP A 109 16.90 2.05 -0.35
C ASP A 109 17.51 3.35 -0.89
N TYR A 110 17.37 3.63 -2.19
CA TYR A 110 17.92 4.83 -2.82
C TYR A 110 17.03 6.08 -2.71
N ASP A 111 15.87 5.98 -2.05
CA ASP A 111 15.18 7.17 -1.55
C ASP A 111 15.89 7.75 -0.34
N LEU A 112 16.60 6.92 0.43
CA LEU A 112 17.32 7.37 1.61
C LEU A 112 18.56 8.18 1.22
N VAL A 113 19.33 7.68 0.25
CA VAL A 113 20.62 8.25 -0.16
C VAL A 113 20.94 7.93 -1.62
N ASP A 114 21.65 8.83 -2.29
CA ASP A 114 22.03 8.63 -3.69
C ASP A 114 22.94 7.41 -3.88
N GLU A 115 22.60 6.60 -4.89
CA GLU A 115 23.41 5.45 -5.32
C GLU A 115 24.86 5.90 -5.65
N ALA A 116 25.85 5.12 -5.23
CA ALA A 116 27.25 5.35 -5.54
C ALA A 116 27.69 4.61 -6.81
N ASP A 117 28.89 4.92 -7.30
CA ASP A 117 29.48 4.28 -8.49
C ASP A 117 29.70 2.77 -8.34
N THR A 118 29.78 2.26 -7.10
CA THR A 118 30.00 0.84 -6.82
C THR A 118 29.01 0.33 -5.78
N LEU A 119 28.71 -0.98 -5.82
CA LEU A 119 27.82 -1.62 -4.84
C LEU A 119 28.26 -1.37 -3.40
N VAL A 120 29.56 -1.55 -3.15
CA VAL A 120 30.14 -1.49 -1.80
C VAL A 120 30.03 -0.09 -1.23
N GLU A 121 30.24 0.94 -2.05
CA GLU A 121 30.08 2.32 -1.60
C GLU A 121 28.59 2.67 -1.40
N SER A 122 27.68 2.14 -2.24
CA SER A 122 26.22 2.28 -2.02
C SER A 122 25.80 1.64 -0.70
N GLU A 123 26.24 0.41 -0.41
CA GLU A 123 25.96 -0.29 0.85
C GLU A 123 26.44 0.52 2.05
N LYS A 124 27.65 1.07 1.98
CA LYS A 124 28.20 1.94 3.03
C LYS A 124 27.37 3.21 3.23
N ARG A 125 26.95 3.88 2.15
CA ARG A 125 26.09 5.08 2.23
C ARG A 125 24.73 4.76 2.85
N VAL A 126 24.11 3.64 2.46
CA VAL A 126 22.84 3.17 3.03
C VAL A 126 23.03 2.91 4.53
N HIS A 127 24.04 2.15 4.93
CA HIS A 127 24.32 1.87 6.34
C HIS A 127 24.50 3.15 7.17
N GLN A 128 25.31 4.10 6.69
CA GLN A 128 25.50 5.39 7.38
C GLN A 128 24.20 6.21 7.53
N THR A 129 23.28 6.07 6.57
CA THR A 129 21.97 6.72 6.61
C THR A 129 21.03 6.00 7.57
N VAL A 130 21.03 4.67 7.57
CA VAL A 130 20.29 3.80 8.50
C VAL A 130 20.66 4.07 9.96
N GLU A 131 21.95 4.23 10.26
CA GLU A 131 22.42 4.62 11.61
C GLU A 131 21.75 5.91 12.07
N TYR A 132 21.66 6.91 11.19
CA TYR A 132 21.03 8.19 11.53
C TYR A 132 19.51 8.09 11.66
N LEU A 133 18.84 7.32 10.78
CA LEU A 133 17.41 7.07 10.88
C LEU A 133 17.07 6.39 12.22
N LYS A 134 17.91 5.46 12.68
CA LYS A 134 17.75 4.80 13.98
C LYS A 134 17.78 5.78 15.16
N GLU A 135 18.66 6.78 15.10
CA GLU A 135 18.68 7.87 16.09
C GLU A 135 17.38 8.67 16.06
N LYS A 136 16.87 9.00 14.86
CA LYS A 136 15.62 9.76 14.68
C LYS A 136 14.39 8.97 15.13
N MET A 137 14.32 7.69 14.81
CA MET A 137 13.26 6.77 15.29
C MET A 137 13.27 6.69 16.82
N LYS A 138 14.45 6.56 17.43
CA LYS A 138 14.57 6.56 18.90
C LYS A 138 14.12 7.89 19.52
N ALA A 139 14.44 9.02 18.90
CA ALA A 139 14.10 10.34 19.42
C ALA A 139 12.61 10.70 19.26
N SER A 140 11.97 10.23 18.19
CA SER A 140 10.58 10.56 17.84
C SER A 140 9.55 9.50 18.25
N GLY A 141 9.97 8.24 18.39
CA GLY A 141 9.08 7.08 18.50
C GLY A 141 8.46 6.62 17.18
N VAL A 142 8.76 7.29 16.05
CA VAL A 142 8.33 6.88 14.71
C VAL A 142 9.01 5.54 14.35
N LYS A 143 8.27 4.68 13.67
CA LYS A 143 8.63 3.31 13.30
C LYS A 143 8.71 3.15 11.77
N LEU A 144 9.40 2.10 11.33
CA LEU A 144 9.43 1.72 9.93
C LEU A 144 8.30 0.73 9.65
N LEU A 145 7.36 1.06 8.76
CA LEU A 145 6.29 0.13 8.39
C LEU A 145 6.85 -0.95 7.46
N TRP A 146 7.60 -0.53 6.45
CA TRP A 146 8.37 -1.39 5.57
C TRP A 146 9.47 -0.66 4.81
N GLY A 147 10.51 -1.40 4.44
CA GLY A 147 11.46 -1.00 3.41
C GLY A 147 11.27 -1.80 2.13
N THR A 148 11.90 -1.35 1.06
CA THR A 148 11.94 -2.02 -0.24
C THR A 148 13.21 -1.60 -1.02
N ALA A 149 13.47 -2.24 -2.16
CA ALA A 149 14.57 -1.91 -3.05
C ALA A 149 14.04 -1.28 -4.35
N ASN A 150 14.58 -0.13 -4.75
CA ASN A 150 14.28 0.46 -6.06
C ASN A 150 15.03 -0.31 -7.16
N LEU A 151 14.38 -1.36 -7.67
CA LEU A 151 14.89 -2.21 -8.75
C LEU A 151 14.36 -1.81 -10.13
N PHE A 152 13.97 -0.54 -10.33
CA PHE A 152 13.25 -0.12 -11.53
C PHE A 152 13.68 1.22 -12.14
N SER A 153 14.31 2.11 -11.36
CA SER A 153 14.74 3.43 -11.85
C SER A 153 16.05 3.38 -12.63
N HIS A 154 17.06 2.64 -12.16
CA HIS A 154 18.38 2.64 -12.79
C HIS A 154 18.35 1.95 -14.18
N PRO A 155 19.03 2.47 -15.22
CA PRO A 155 19.00 1.90 -16.59
C PRO A 155 19.35 0.40 -16.69
N ARG A 156 20.15 -0.11 -15.76
CA ARG A 156 20.49 -1.54 -15.65
C ARG A 156 19.26 -2.46 -15.57
N PHE A 157 18.15 -1.97 -15.03
CA PHE A 157 16.91 -2.72 -14.84
C PHE A 157 15.91 -2.56 -15.99
N MET A 158 16.30 -1.92 -17.11
CA MET A 158 15.38 -1.65 -18.22
C MET A 158 14.70 -2.90 -18.82
N ASN A 159 15.28 -4.08 -18.61
CA ASN A 159 14.76 -5.38 -19.07
C ASN A 159 14.32 -6.30 -17.91
N GLY A 160 14.00 -5.75 -16.74
CA GLY A 160 13.65 -6.51 -15.55
C GLY A 160 14.73 -6.51 -14.48
N ALA A 161 14.42 -7.06 -13.30
CA ALA A 161 15.37 -7.23 -12.21
C ALA A 161 15.56 -8.72 -11.92
N ALA A 162 14.62 -9.37 -11.23
CA ALA A 162 14.58 -10.82 -11.09
C ALA A 162 14.12 -11.51 -12.39
N SER A 163 13.31 -10.85 -13.20
CA SER A 163 12.89 -11.32 -14.52
C SER A 163 13.92 -11.04 -15.63
N ASN A 164 15.07 -10.46 -15.32
CA ASN A 164 15.99 -10.01 -16.35
C ASN A 164 16.57 -11.18 -17.16
N PRO A 165 16.65 -11.09 -18.51
CA PRO A 165 17.28 -12.12 -19.34
C PRO A 165 18.82 -12.20 -19.14
N ASN A 166 19.43 -11.21 -18.48
CA ASN A 166 20.83 -11.22 -18.07
C ASN A 166 20.97 -11.53 -16.58
N PHE A 167 21.58 -12.68 -16.26
CA PHE A 167 21.82 -13.12 -14.89
C PHE A 167 22.68 -12.13 -14.06
N ASP A 168 23.60 -11.38 -14.67
CA ASP A 168 24.38 -10.38 -13.95
C ASP A 168 23.49 -9.27 -13.35
N VAL A 169 22.38 -8.95 -14.03
CA VAL A 169 21.39 -7.99 -13.52
C VAL A 169 20.57 -8.62 -12.39
N VAL A 170 20.18 -9.90 -12.50
CA VAL A 170 19.53 -10.64 -11.42
C VAL A 170 20.41 -10.66 -10.17
N ALA A 171 21.71 -10.92 -10.33
CA ALA A 171 22.67 -10.90 -9.23
C ALA A 171 22.82 -9.50 -8.60
N ARG A 172 22.86 -8.44 -9.42
CA ARG A 172 22.88 -7.04 -8.93
C ARG A 172 21.59 -6.68 -8.18
N ALA A 173 20.43 -7.11 -8.66
CA ALA A 173 19.15 -6.93 -7.98
C ALA A 173 19.13 -7.66 -6.62
N GLY A 174 19.63 -8.89 -6.57
CA GLY A 174 19.73 -9.67 -5.34
C GLY A 174 20.62 -9.01 -4.30
N ALA A 175 21.74 -8.44 -4.72
CA ALA A 175 22.61 -7.69 -3.82
C ALA A 175 21.93 -6.43 -3.26
N GLN A 176 21.18 -5.71 -4.08
CA GLN A 176 20.44 -4.52 -3.64
C GLN A 176 19.28 -4.87 -2.69
N VAL A 177 18.52 -5.94 -2.97
CA VAL A 177 17.47 -6.46 -2.06
C VAL A 177 18.06 -6.91 -0.73
N LYS A 178 19.24 -7.53 -0.72
CA LYS A 178 19.94 -7.85 0.53
C LYS A 178 20.22 -6.57 1.34
N ILE A 179 20.77 -5.52 0.72
CA ILE A 179 21.06 -4.24 1.39
C ILE A 179 19.77 -3.63 1.95
N ALA A 180 18.69 -3.60 1.17
CA ALA A 180 17.40 -3.06 1.61
C ALA A 180 16.77 -3.89 2.75
N LEU A 181 16.87 -5.22 2.70
CA LEU A 181 16.43 -6.10 3.78
C LEU A 181 17.23 -5.87 5.06
N ASP A 182 18.55 -5.76 4.97
CA ASP A 182 19.42 -5.49 6.11
C ASP A 182 19.09 -4.13 6.75
N ALA A 183 18.91 -3.09 5.93
CA ALA A 183 18.45 -1.78 6.38
C ALA A 183 17.08 -1.85 7.08
N THR A 184 16.14 -2.60 6.49
CA THR A 184 14.80 -2.80 7.04
C THR A 184 14.88 -3.50 8.41
N MET A 185 15.65 -4.58 8.52
CA MET A 185 15.83 -5.31 9.77
C MET A 185 16.53 -4.46 10.84
N GLU A 186 17.56 -3.71 10.48
CA GLU A 186 18.29 -2.87 11.41
C GLU A 186 17.44 -1.74 12.02
N LEU A 187 16.46 -1.24 11.25
CA LEU A 187 15.47 -0.26 11.68
C LEU A 187 14.26 -0.90 12.36
N ASN A 188 14.23 -2.23 12.53
CA ASN A 188 13.09 -2.99 13.04
C ASN A 188 11.81 -2.77 12.21
N GLY A 189 11.96 -2.72 10.89
CA GLY A 189 10.83 -2.65 9.96
C GLY A 189 9.88 -3.81 10.18
N GLU A 190 8.58 -3.53 10.14
CA GLU A 190 7.56 -4.52 10.44
C GLU A 190 7.23 -5.41 9.23
N ASN A 191 7.51 -4.94 8.01
CA ASN A 191 7.24 -5.66 6.76
C ASN A 191 8.31 -5.32 5.69
N TYR A 192 8.28 -5.99 4.55
CA TYR A 192 9.13 -5.70 3.39
C TYR A 192 8.34 -5.88 2.09
N VAL A 193 8.43 -4.92 1.17
CA VAL A 193 7.61 -4.88 -0.06
C VAL A 193 8.42 -5.32 -1.29
N PHE A 194 7.74 -5.98 -2.22
CA PHE A 194 8.17 -6.18 -3.59
C PHE A 194 7.12 -5.59 -4.54
N TRP A 195 7.45 -4.45 -5.15
CA TRP A 195 6.71 -3.91 -6.29
C TRP A 195 7.50 -4.19 -7.57
N GLY A 196 6.87 -4.92 -8.50
CA GLY A 196 7.50 -5.44 -9.70
C GLY A 196 7.63 -4.44 -10.85
N GLY A 197 8.04 -3.19 -10.61
CA GLY A 197 7.98 -2.13 -11.65
C GLY A 197 8.66 -2.44 -12.99
N ARG A 198 9.65 -3.34 -13.03
CA ARG A 198 10.24 -3.88 -14.29
C ARG A 198 10.03 -5.38 -14.47
N GLU A 199 9.36 -6.04 -13.53
CA GLU A 199 9.09 -7.47 -13.52
C GLU A 199 7.85 -7.76 -14.38
N GLY A 200 8.08 -7.71 -15.68
CA GLY A 200 7.06 -7.80 -16.72
C GLY A 200 7.73 -7.75 -18.08
N TYR A 201 6.95 -7.46 -19.12
CA TYR A 201 7.49 -7.34 -20.46
C TYR A 201 7.01 -6.10 -21.19
N MET A 202 7.81 -5.68 -22.19
CA MET A 202 7.42 -4.68 -23.18
C MET A 202 6.82 -5.32 -24.44
N SER A 203 7.35 -6.47 -24.85
CA SER A 203 6.87 -7.25 -26.00
C SER A 203 6.91 -8.73 -25.69
N LEU A 204 5.87 -9.47 -26.07
CA LEU A 204 5.87 -10.92 -25.88
C LEU A 204 6.81 -11.64 -26.86
N LEU A 205 7.20 -11.00 -27.97
CA LEU A 205 8.04 -11.60 -29.01
C LEU A 205 9.45 -11.99 -28.53
N ASN A 206 9.95 -11.32 -27.48
CA ASN A 206 11.29 -11.53 -26.93
C ASN A 206 11.26 -11.93 -25.45
N THR A 207 10.14 -12.47 -24.96
CA THR A 207 9.91 -12.76 -23.54
C THR A 207 9.58 -14.24 -23.36
N ASP A 208 10.35 -14.93 -22.53
CA ASP A 208 9.98 -16.25 -22.00
C ASP A 208 9.29 -16.05 -20.64
N MET A 209 7.97 -15.84 -20.68
CA MET A 209 7.18 -15.51 -19.48
C MET A 209 7.29 -16.57 -18.40
N LYS A 210 7.43 -17.86 -18.75
CA LYS A 210 7.49 -18.94 -17.76
C LYS A 210 8.82 -18.90 -17.03
N LEU A 211 9.91 -18.77 -17.78
CA LEU A 211 11.25 -18.67 -17.19
C LEU A 211 11.35 -17.44 -16.28
N GLU A 212 10.84 -16.30 -16.73
CA GLU A 212 10.88 -15.05 -15.97
C GLU A 212 10.08 -15.13 -14.67
N GLN A 213 8.82 -15.59 -14.71
CA GLN A 213 8.02 -15.77 -13.50
C GLN A 213 8.63 -16.80 -12.53
N ASP A 214 9.20 -17.89 -13.05
CA ASP A 214 9.90 -18.86 -12.21
C ASP A 214 11.16 -18.25 -11.56
N ASN A 215 11.86 -17.36 -12.25
CA ASN A 215 13.01 -16.65 -11.70
C ASN A 215 12.59 -15.67 -10.60
N ILE A 216 11.50 -14.92 -10.80
CA ILE A 216 10.92 -14.08 -9.74
C ILE A 216 10.58 -14.93 -8.52
N GLY A 217 9.92 -16.08 -8.71
CA GLY A 217 9.60 -16.99 -7.61
C GLY A 217 10.85 -17.53 -6.89
N ARG A 218 11.89 -17.94 -7.63
CA ARG A 218 13.20 -18.33 -7.04
C ARG A 218 13.82 -17.19 -6.25
N PHE A 219 13.78 -15.98 -6.80
CA PHE A 219 14.35 -14.78 -6.19
C PHE A 219 13.64 -14.41 -4.89
N MET A 220 12.30 -14.38 -4.88
CA MET A 220 11.50 -14.11 -3.69
C MET A 220 11.70 -15.18 -2.61
N ARG A 221 11.82 -16.47 -2.97
CA ARG A 221 12.18 -17.53 -2.01
C ARG A 221 13.56 -17.30 -1.40
N MET A 222 14.57 -16.94 -2.21
CA MET A 222 15.91 -16.64 -1.70
C MET A 222 15.90 -15.43 -0.75
N ALA A 223 15.16 -14.36 -1.08
CA ALA A 223 15.01 -13.20 -0.22
C ALA A 223 14.31 -13.54 1.10
N ARG A 224 13.22 -14.34 1.04
CA ARG A 224 12.51 -14.87 2.21
C ARG A 224 13.43 -15.69 3.10
N ASP A 225 14.11 -16.67 2.53
CA ASP A 225 15.01 -17.57 3.26
C ASP A 225 16.17 -16.80 3.90
N TYR A 226 16.76 -15.85 3.19
CA TYR A 226 17.78 -14.96 3.72
C TYR A 226 17.29 -14.18 4.94
N ALA A 227 16.21 -13.41 4.79
CA ALA A 227 15.75 -12.55 5.87
C ALA A 227 15.26 -13.36 7.08
N ARG A 228 14.58 -14.49 6.85
CA ARG A 228 14.19 -15.43 7.92
C ARG A 228 15.42 -16.00 8.64
N GLY A 229 16.48 -16.33 7.89
CA GLY A 229 17.77 -16.75 8.42
C GLY A 229 18.49 -15.67 9.25
N GLN A 230 18.26 -14.39 8.94
CA GLN A 230 18.72 -13.24 9.74
C GLN A 230 17.77 -12.87 10.90
N GLY A 231 16.67 -13.60 11.07
CA GLY A 231 15.73 -13.41 12.18
C GLY A 231 14.55 -12.47 11.88
N PHE A 232 14.39 -11.99 10.65
CA PHE A 232 13.24 -11.16 10.26
C PHE A 232 11.91 -11.89 10.53
N LYS A 233 11.01 -11.26 11.29
CA LYS A 233 9.68 -11.79 11.61
C LYS A 233 8.54 -11.06 10.90
N GLY A 234 8.86 -10.02 10.15
CA GLY A 234 7.88 -9.23 9.42
C GLY A 234 7.26 -9.98 8.24
N THR A 235 6.16 -9.43 7.73
CA THR A 235 5.45 -9.96 6.56
C THR A 235 6.12 -9.48 5.28
N PHE A 236 6.15 -10.31 4.24
CA PHE A 236 6.50 -9.86 2.90
C PHE A 236 5.25 -9.48 2.12
N PHE A 237 5.31 -8.42 1.33
CA PHE A 237 4.21 -8.01 0.48
C PHE A 237 4.59 -8.07 -0.99
N ILE A 238 3.68 -8.59 -1.82
CA ILE A 238 3.64 -8.29 -3.25
C ILE A 238 2.65 -7.14 -3.43
N GLU A 239 3.05 -6.15 -4.22
CA GLU A 239 2.21 -4.99 -4.54
C GLU A 239 1.74 -5.06 -5.99
N PRO A 240 0.48 -5.48 -6.23
CA PRO A 240 0.02 -5.72 -7.59
C PRO A 240 -0.12 -4.43 -8.39
N LYS A 241 0.23 -4.47 -9.67
CA LYS A 241 -0.01 -3.44 -10.68
C LYS A 241 -0.10 -4.08 -12.07
N PRO A 242 -1.03 -3.65 -12.94
CA PRO A 242 -1.25 -4.31 -14.23
C PRO A 242 -0.18 -4.00 -15.29
N MET A 243 0.40 -2.81 -15.24
CA MET A 243 1.30 -2.22 -16.24
C MET A 243 1.92 -0.93 -15.70
N GLU A 244 2.70 -0.24 -16.53
CA GLU A 244 3.37 1.02 -16.24
C GLU A 244 4.46 0.89 -15.16
N PRO A 245 5.74 0.91 -15.56
CA PRO A 245 6.26 1.25 -16.88
C PRO A 245 6.30 0.09 -17.89
N SER A 246 5.99 -1.14 -17.47
CA SER A 246 5.91 -2.30 -18.37
C SER A 246 4.66 -2.23 -19.27
N LYS A 247 4.63 -2.95 -20.39
CA LYS A 247 3.40 -3.15 -21.17
C LYS A 247 2.43 -4.08 -20.42
N HIS A 248 3.00 -5.06 -19.72
CA HIS A 248 2.29 -5.99 -18.84
C HIS A 248 3.22 -6.33 -17.69
N GLN A 249 2.77 -6.10 -16.47
CA GLN A 249 3.45 -6.49 -15.24
C GLN A 249 2.84 -7.81 -14.74
N TYR A 250 3.68 -8.71 -14.22
CA TYR A 250 3.27 -10.09 -13.95
C TYR A 250 2.33 -10.21 -12.75
N ASP A 251 2.60 -9.43 -11.70
CA ASP A 251 1.75 -9.21 -10.52
C ASP A 251 0.57 -8.28 -10.86
N PHE A 252 -0.26 -8.69 -11.82
CA PHE A 252 -1.23 -7.83 -12.50
C PHE A 252 -2.31 -7.23 -11.59
N ASP A 253 -2.92 -8.07 -10.75
CA ASP A 253 -3.97 -7.73 -9.78
C ASP A 253 -3.88 -8.69 -8.57
N ALA A 254 -4.77 -8.54 -7.60
CA ALA A 254 -4.81 -9.35 -6.39
C ALA A 254 -4.99 -10.84 -6.71
N ALA A 255 -5.92 -11.19 -7.61
CA ALA A 255 -6.20 -12.58 -7.96
C ALA A 255 -4.99 -13.25 -8.64
N THR A 256 -4.35 -12.56 -9.57
CA THR A 256 -3.15 -13.01 -10.28
C THR A 256 -1.98 -13.18 -9.30
N SER A 257 -1.77 -12.21 -8.42
CA SER A 257 -0.70 -12.23 -7.42
C SER A 257 -0.89 -13.33 -6.39
N ILE A 258 -2.13 -13.57 -5.93
CA ILE A 258 -2.45 -14.70 -5.05
C ILE A 258 -2.18 -16.03 -5.73
N ASN A 259 -2.53 -16.17 -7.01
CA ASN A 259 -2.24 -17.38 -7.77
C ASN A 259 -0.72 -17.60 -7.89
N PHE A 260 0.05 -16.56 -8.20
CA PHE A 260 1.51 -16.63 -8.22
C PHE A 260 2.08 -17.04 -6.86
N ILE A 261 1.62 -16.44 -5.76
CA ILE A 261 2.06 -16.79 -4.40
C ILE A 261 1.83 -18.28 -4.11
N ARG A 262 0.68 -18.83 -4.51
CA ARG A 262 0.35 -20.26 -4.34
C ARG A 262 1.22 -21.16 -5.21
N GLU A 263 1.38 -20.82 -6.49
CA GLU A 263 2.20 -21.58 -7.44
C GLU A 263 3.68 -21.62 -7.03
N GLN A 264 4.16 -20.60 -6.31
CA GLN A 264 5.55 -20.47 -5.89
C GLN A 264 5.81 -20.91 -4.44
N ASP A 265 4.81 -21.47 -3.75
CA ASP A 265 4.87 -21.88 -2.33
C ASP A 265 5.32 -20.75 -1.38
N LEU A 266 4.71 -19.58 -1.53
CA LEU A 266 5.02 -18.35 -0.79
C LEU A 266 3.92 -17.95 0.22
N GLN A 267 2.78 -18.65 0.26
CA GLN A 267 1.56 -18.24 0.98
C GLN A 267 1.72 -18.08 2.49
N ASP A 268 2.70 -18.73 3.10
CA ASP A 268 2.92 -18.68 4.55
C ASP A 268 3.69 -17.41 4.99
N ASP A 269 4.33 -16.72 4.04
CA ASP A 269 5.21 -15.58 4.30
C ASP A 269 4.77 -14.30 3.59
N PHE A 270 4.01 -14.43 2.49
CA PHE A 270 3.60 -13.32 1.63
C PHE A 270 2.12 -12.99 1.76
N LYS A 271 1.83 -11.69 1.73
CA LYS A 271 0.49 -11.11 1.59
C LYS A 271 0.53 -10.03 0.51
N LEU A 272 -0.58 -9.32 0.31
CA LEU A 272 -0.67 -8.24 -0.65
C LEU A 272 -0.60 -6.86 0.02
N ASN A 273 0.11 -5.94 -0.63
CA ASN A 273 -0.02 -4.50 -0.44
C ASN A 273 -0.92 -3.97 -1.57
N ILE A 274 -2.14 -3.53 -1.26
CA ILE A 274 -3.10 -3.12 -2.30
C ILE A 274 -3.05 -1.61 -2.46
N GLU A 275 -2.81 -1.14 -3.67
CA GLU A 275 -2.87 0.27 -4.02
C GLU A 275 -4.15 0.61 -4.81
N VAL A 276 -4.78 1.75 -4.49
CA VAL A 276 -6.01 2.22 -5.13
C VAL A 276 -5.82 2.51 -6.63
N ASN A 277 -4.79 3.27 -6.99
CA ASN A 277 -4.55 3.64 -8.40
C ASN A 277 -4.21 2.40 -9.22
N HIS A 278 -3.41 1.47 -8.71
CA HIS A 278 -3.11 0.19 -9.36
C HIS A 278 -4.37 -0.66 -9.59
N ALA A 279 -5.25 -0.78 -8.60
CA ALA A 279 -6.52 -1.50 -8.73
C ALA A 279 -7.37 -0.94 -9.89
N THR A 280 -7.53 0.39 -9.93
CA THR A 280 -8.34 1.04 -10.98
C THR A 280 -7.69 0.99 -12.35
N LEU A 281 -6.35 1.02 -12.45
CA LEU A 281 -5.64 0.76 -13.71
C LEU A 281 -5.91 -0.66 -14.22
N ALA A 282 -6.05 -1.63 -13.32
CA ALA A 282 -6.39 -3.02 -13.66
C ALA A 282 -7.87 -3.21 -14.03
N GLN A 283 -8.65 -2.12 -14.06
CA GLN A 283 -10.10 -2.09 -14.28
C GLN A 283 -10.92 -2.71 -13.15
N HIS A 284 -10.38 -2.70 -11.93
CA HIS A 284 -11.05 -3.16 -10.71
C HIS A 284 -11.33 -2.00 -9.77
N THR A 285 -12.36 -2.11 -8.92
CA THR A 285 -12.50 -1.18 -7.80
C THR A 285 -11.50 -1.52 -6.71
N PHE A 286 -11.08 -0.53 -5.91
CA PHE A 286 -10.26 -0.80 -4.73
C PHE A 286 -10.96 -1.75 -3.75
N GLN A 287 -12.28 -1.60 -3.57
CA GLN A 287 -13.10 -2.51 -2.78
C GLN A 287 -12.98 -3.97 -3.26
N HIS A 288 -13.00 -4.21 -4.58
CA HIS A 288 -12.87 -5.54 -5.16
C HIS A 288 -11.55 -6.20 -4.75
N GLU A 289 -10.43 -5.48 -4.96
CA GLU A 289 -9.10 -6.00 -4.66
C GLU A 289 -8.90 -6.28 -3.17
N LEU A 290 -9.42 -5.42 -2.29
CA LEU A 290 -9.46 -5.69 -0.85
C LEU A 290 -10.26 -6.96 -0.53
N GLN A 291 -11.41 -7.16 -1.18
CA GLN A 291 -12.28 -8.31 -0.91
C GLN A 291 -11.65 -9.62 -1.39
N VAL A 292 -10.98 -9.61 -2.53
CA VAL A 292 -10.21 -10.74 -3.06
C VAL A 292 -9.06 -11.10 -2.10
N ALA A 293 -8.28 -10.10 -1.67
CA ALA A 293 -7.19 -10.30 -0.73
C ALA A 293 -7.69 -10.80 0.65
N ALA A 294 -8.78 -10.22 1.17
CA ALA A 294 -9.39 -10.62 2.44
C ALA A 294 -9.89 -12.07 2.41
N ASN A 295 -10.58 -12.47 1.34
CA ASN A 295 -11.08 -13.84 1.17
C ASN A 295 -9.94 -14.87 1.11
N ALA A 296 -8.78 -14.50 0.59
CA ALA A 296 -7.59 -15.34 0.57
C ALA A 296 -6.78 -15.32 1.88
N GLY A 297 -7.16 -14.50 2.87
CA GLY A 297 -6.36 -14.27 4.08
C GLY A 297 -5.03 -13.56 3.80
N MET A 298 -4.97 -12.80 2.70
CA MET A 298 -3.77 -12.15 2.17
C MET A 298 -3.89 -10.62 2.10
N LEU A 299 -4.88 -10.02 2.77
CA LEU A 299 -4.95 -8.56 2.93
C LEU A 299 -3.88 -8.10 3.95
N GLY A 300 -2.71 -7.69 3.44
CA GLY A 300 -1.53 -7.37 4.24
C GLY A 300 -1.41 -5.90 4.61
N SER A 301 -1.39 -5.03 3.59
CA SER A 301 -1.18 -3.58 3.71
C SER A 301 -1.96 -2.82 2.62
N ILE A 302 -2.04 -1.49 2.73
CA ILE A 302 -2.66 -0.62 1.73
C ILE A 302 -1.73 0.54 1.39
N ASP A 303 -1.66 0.87 0.10
CA ASP A 303 -1.22 2.17 -0.39
C ASP A 303 -2.42 3.04 -0.74
N ALA A 304 -2.60 4.10 0.03
CA ALA A 304 -3.72 5.01 -0.01
C ALA A 304 -3.46 6.17 -0.96
N ASN A 305 -4.00 6.04 -2.17
CA ASN A 305 -4.01 7.09 -3.17
C ASN A 305 -5.31 7.03 -4.00
N ARG A 306 -5.31 7.60 -5.20
CA ARG A 306 -6.32 7.42 -6.23
C ARG A 306 -5.71 7.67 -7.60
N GLY A 307 -6.33 7.06 -8.60
CA GLY A 307 -6.15 7.41 -10.00
C GLY A 307 -7.01 8.57 -10.48
N ASP A 308 -7.06 8.70 -11.79
CA ASP A 308 -8.01 9.55 -12.49
C ASP A 308 -8.67 8.71 -13.57
N TYR A 309 -10.00 8.59 -13.53
CA TYR A 309 -10.75 7.72 -14.43
C TYR A 309 -10.64 8.09 -15.91
N GLN A 310 -10.21 9.31 -16.22
CA GLN A 310 -10.00 9.77 -17.59
C GLN A 310 -8.53 9.65 -18.02
N ASN A 311 -7.61 9.29 -17.11
CA ASN A 311 -6.19 9.18 -17.37
C ASN A 311 -5.69 7.76 -17.04
N GLY A 312 -5.47 6.95 -18.07
CA GLY A 312 -5.04 5.55 -17.93
C GLY A 312 -3.56 5.38 -17.57
N TRP A 313 -3.06 6.14 -16.60
CA TRP A 313 -1.73 6.04 -16.01
C TRP A 313 -1.80 6.39 -14.52
N ASP A 314 -0.70 6.14 -13.82
CA ASP A 314 -0.59 6.34 -12.39
C ASP A 314 -0.42 7.83 -12.03
N THR A 315 -1.40 8.36 -11.30
CA THR A 315 -1.44 9.78 -10.95
C THR A 315 -0.99 10.05 -9.51
N ASP A 316 -0.99 9.01 -8.67
CA ASP A 316 -0.61 8.99 -7.25
C ASP A 316 -1.25 10.16 -6.49
N GLN A 317 -2.53 10.42 -6.74
CA GLN A 317 -3.26 11.49 -6.06
C GLN A 317 -3.65 11.03 -4.66
N PHE A 318 -3.70 11.95 -3.69
CA PHE A 318 -4.26 11.59 -2.38
C PHE A 318 -5.73 11.17 -2.51
N PRO A 319 -6.23 10.23 -1.69
CA PRO A 319 -7.63 9.84 -1.74
C PRO A 319 -8.51 11.03 -1.37
N ASN A 320 -9.64 11.20 -2.07
CA ASN A 320 -10.60 12.28 -1.81
C ASN A 320 -12.07 11.87 -1.94
N ASN A 321 -12.36 10.65 -2.42
CA ASN A 321 -13.71 10.14 -2.56
C ASN A 321 -14.11 9.33 -1.32
N ILE A 322 -15.00 9.89 -0.50
CA ILE A 322 -15.45 9.28 0.74
C ILE A 322 -16.31 8.03 0.47
N LEU A 323 -17.11 8.02 -0.60
CA LEU A 323 -18.01 6.90 -0.89
C LEU A 323 -17.22 5.63 -1.22
N GLU A 324 -16.27 5.73 -2.16
CA GLU A 324 -15.38 4.63 -2.53
C GLU A 324 -14.52 4.17 -1.33
N THR A 325 -14.06 5.12 -0.52
CA THR A 325 -13.29 4.79 0.69
C THR A 325 -14.17 4.07 1.73
N ALA A 326 -15.44 4.46 1.88
CA ALA A 326 -16.38 3.78 2.79
C ALA A 326 -16.69 2.35 2.31
N GLU A 327 -16.88 2.15 1.00
CA GLU A 327 -17.04 0.82 0.39
C GLU A 327 -15.85 -0.10 0.69
N ALA A 328 -14.63 0.42 0.55
CA ALA A 328 -13.40 -0.28 0.91
C ALA A 328 -13.31 -0.55 2.42
N MET A 329 -13.69 0.41 3.26
CA MET A 329 -13.66 0.25 4.72
C MET A 329 -14.69 -0.75 5.25
N LEU A 330 -15.79 -1.00 4.53
CA LEU A 330 -16.70 -2.11 4.84
C LEU A 330 -15.97 -3.46 4.76
N VAL A 331 -15.20 -3.67 3.68
CA VAL A 331 -14.39 -4.89 3.51
C VAL A 331 -13.30 -4.96 4.59
N PHE A 332 -12.60 -3.85 4.82
CA PHE A 332 -11.56 -3.74 5.85
C PHE A 332 -12.08 -4.16 7.24
N LEU A 333 -13.22 -3.61 7.68
CA LEU A 333 -13.80 -3.92 8.98
C LEU A 333 -14.27 -5.38 9.05
N LYS A 334 -14.93 -5.88 8.01
CA LYS A 334 -15.39 -7.29 7.94
C LYS A 334 -14.23 -8.30 7.92
N ALA A 335 -13.09 -7.92 7.36
CA ALA A 335 -11.87 -8.73 7.36
C ALA A 335 -11.10 -8.70 8.70
N GLY A 336 -11.49 -7.83 9.65
CA GLY A 336 -10.78 -7.64 10.92
C GLY A 336 -9.60 -6.67 10.86
N GLY A 337 -9.48 -5.92 9.75
CA GLY A 337 -8.37 -5.01 9.45
C GLY A 337 -7.21 -5.69 8.71
N LEU A 338 -6.06 -5.02 8.70
CA LEU A 338 -4.85 -5.44 8.00
C LEU A 338 -4.07 -6.52 8.77
N GLN A 339 -3.46 -7.45 8.04
CA GLN A 339 -2.64 -8.51 8.61
C GLN A 339 -1.15 -8.19 8.52
N GLY A 340 -0.70 -7.21 9.31
CA GLY A 340 0.72 -6.87 9.51
C GLY A 340 1.10 -5.45 9.06
N GLY A 341 0.48 -4.96 7.99
CA GLY A 341 0.74 -3.64 7.41
C GLY A 341 -0.01 -2.48 8.05
N GLY A 342 -0.09 -1.40 7.30
CA GLY A 342 -0.74 -0.14 7.65
C GLY A 342 -1.22 0.55 6.37
N ILE A 343 -1.54 1.83 6.48
CA ILE A 343 -1.97 2.65 5.34
C ILE A 343 -0.84 3.63 5.01
N ASN A 344 -0.07 3.32 3.98
CA ASN A 344 0.96 4.21 3.48
C ASN A 344 0.37 5.18 2.45
N PHE A 345 0.70 6.46 2.55
CA PHE A 345 0.29 7.43 1.54
C PHE A 345 1.28 7.38 0.37
N ASP A 346 1.15 6.39 -0.49
CA ASP A 346 1.82 6.35 -1.80
C ASP A 346 1.18 7.36 -2.77
N ALA A 347 1.27 8.64 -2.39
CA ALA A 347 0.67 9.75 -3.08
C ALA A 347 1.61 10.96 -3.06
N LYS A 348 1.58 11.73 -4.15
CA LYS A 348 2.43 12.92 -4.32
C LYS A 348 1.62 14.21 -4.35
N THR A 349 2.19 15.29 -3.80
CA THR A 349 1.69 16.63 -4.10
C THR A 349 1.83 16.92 -5.59
N ARG A 350 0.88 17.66 -6.17
CA ARG A 350 0.83 17.86 -7.62
C ARG A 350 2.08 18.59 -8.11
N ARG A 351 2.38 18.45 -9.40
CA ARG A 351 3.50 19.15 -10.05
C ARG A 351 3.43 20.68 -9.83
N ASN A 352 2.23 21.24 -9.80
CA ASN A 352 1.98 22.66 -9.59
C ASN A 352 1.61 23.03 -8.14
N SER A 353 1.67 22.08 -7.19
CA SER A 353 1.58 22.33 -5.75
C SER A 353 3.00 22.45 -5.20
N THR A 354 3.53 23.68 -5.23
CA THR A 354 4.95 23.97 -5.00
C THR A 354 5.26 24.53 -3.62
N ASP A 355 4.25 24.85 -2.83
CA ASP A 355 4.45 25.37 -1.48
C ASP A 355 4.64 24.20 -0.51
N LEU A 356 5.53 24.35 0.48
CA LEU A 356 5.82 23.27 1.43
C LEU A 356 4.57 22.87 2.25
N GLU A 357 3.65 23.82 2.43
CA GLU A 357 2.39 23.59 3.14
C GLU A 357 1.44 22.66 2.37
N ASP A 358 1.54 22.58 1.04
CA ASP A 358 0.75 21.66 0.21
C ASP A 358 0.97 20.20 0.61
N ILE A 359 2.16 19.87 1.12
CA ILE A 359 2.49 18.52 1.61
C ILE A 359 1.58 18.17 2.79
N PHE A 360 1.36 19.11 3.72
CA PHE A 360 0.48 18.91 4.86
C PHE A 360 -0.98 18.85 4.43
N LEU A 361 -1.43 19.81 3.61
CA LEU A 361 -2.81 19.87 3.12
C LEU A 361 -3.23 18.56 2.44
N ALA A 362 -2.34 18.01 1.60
CA ALA A 362 -2.60 16.78 0.88
C ALA A 362 -2.75 15.56 1.82
N HIS A 363 -1.83 15.40 2.78
CA HIS A 363 -1.88 14.30 3.74
C HIS A 363 -3.04 14.44 4.74
N ILE A 364 -3.40 15.67 5.13
CA ILE A 364 -4.58 15.93 5.98
C ILE A 364 -5.84 15.45 5.27
N GLY A 365 -6.02 15.86 4.01
CA GLY A 365 -7.14 15.42 3.18
C GLY A 365 -7.21 13.90 3.07
N GLY A 366 -6.09 13.25 2.78
CA GLY A 366 -6.05 11.79 2.66
C GLY A 366 -6.40 11.05 3.95
N ALA A 367 -5.84 11.49 5.09
CA ALA A 367 -6.14 10.89 6.39
C ALA A 367 -7.59 11.13 6.83
N ASP A 368 -8.14 12.32 6.61
CA ASP A 368 -9.55 12.61 6.90
C ASP A 368 -10.50 11.82 6.00
N THR A 369 -10.15 11.59 4.73
CA THR A 369 -10.96 10.74 3.83
C THR A 369 -11.02 9.29 4.34
N PHE A 370 -9.90 8.70 4.75
CA PHE A 370 -9.88 7.36 5.34
C PHE A 370 -10.59 7.29 6.70
N ALA A 371 -10.34 8.27 7.59
CA ALA A 371 -11.03 8.37 8.87
C ALA A 371 -12.55 8.47 8.70
N ARG A 372 -13.01 9.32 7.77
CA ARG A 372 -14.43 9.44 7.47
C ARG A 372 -14.99 8.17 6.85
N GLY A 373 -14.28 7.53 5.91
CA GLY A 373 -14.69 6.24 5.34
C GLY A 373 -14.87 5.14 6.39
N LEU A 374 -13.96 5.06 7.38
CA LEU A 374 -14.06 4.12 8.50
C LEU A 374 -15.31 4.38 9.36
N LEU A 375 -15.60 5.65 9.68
CA LEU A 375 -16.78 6.03 10.45
C LEU A 375 -18.08 5.69 9.72
N VAL A 376 -18.13 5.93 8.40
CA VAL A 376 -19.28 5.56 7.56
C VAL A 376 -19.46 4.04 7.55
N ALA A 377 -18.39 3.27 7.31
CA ALA A 377 -18.44 1.82 7.28
C ALA A 377 -18.90 1.23 8.62
N ASP A 378 -18.34 1.69 9.74
CA ASP A 378 -18.77 1.26 11.09
C ASP A 378 -20.24 1.61 11.35
N SER A 379 -20.69 2.79 10.92
CA SER A 379 -22.08 3.21 11.05
C SER A 379 -23.02 2.37 10.18
N VAL A 380 -22.65 2.01 8.95
CA VAL A 380 -23.44 1.12 8.10
C VAL A 380 -23.55 -0.27 8.72
N LEU A 381 -22.46 -0.83 9.25
CA LEU A 381 -22.46 -2.17 9.84
C LEU A 381 -23.28 -2.25 11.13
N ASN A 382 -23.27 -1.20 11.95
CA ASN A 382 -23.90 -1.21 13.28
C ASN A 382 -25.27 -0.51 13.35
N ASN A 383 -25.54 0.45 12.46
CA ASN A 383 -26.73 1.32 12.53
C ASN A 383 -27.62 1.22 11.28
N SER A 384 -27.49 0.16 10.49
CA SER A 384 -28.37 -0.14 9.35
C SER A 384 -28.79 -1.62 9.34
N ASN A 385 -29.63 -2.01 8.38
CA ASN A 385 -30.00 -3.41 8.15
C ASN A 385 -29.10 -4.11 7.10
N TYR A 386 -27.95 -3.54 6.74
CA TYR A 386 -27.04 -4.05 5.71
C TYR A 386 -26.69 -5.54 5.90
N GLU A 387 -26.16 -5.92 7.07
CA GLU A 387 -25.75 -7.31 7.33
C GLU A 387 -26.94 -8.27 7.36
N GLN A 388 -28.10 -7.83 7.86
CA GLN A 388 -29.32 -8.62 7.86
C GLN A 388 -29.82 -8.88 6.43
N LEU A 389 -29.82 -7.85 5.57
CA LEU A 389 -30.20 -8.00 4.17
C LEU A 389 -29.27 -8.97 3.44
N LEU A 390 -27.96 -8.88 3.71
CA LEU A 390 -26.97 -9.77 3.12
C LEU A 390 -27.16 -11.22 3.60
N ALA A 391 -27.31 -11.45 4.90
CA ALA A 391 -27.56 -12.77 5.45
C ALA A 391 -28.83 -13.41 4.89
N ASN A 392 -29.93 -12.64 4.85
CA ASN A 392 -31.20 -13.11 4.28
C ASN A 392 -31.08 -13.51 2.81
N ARG A 393 -30.22 -12.83 2.03
CA ARG A 393 -29.98 -13.14 0.62
C ARG A 393 -29.38 -14.54 0.42
N TYR A 394 -28.64 -15.05 1.39
CA TYR A 394 -27.93 -16.34 1.32
C TYR A 394 -28.47 -17.41 2.29
N ALA A 395 -29.58 -17.14 2.98
CA ALA A 395 -30.14 -18.03 4.02
C ALA A 395 -30.46 -19.46 3.55
N SER A 396 -30.70 -19.67 2.25
CA SER A 396 -30.95 -21.01 1.69
C SER A 396 -29.75 -21.95 1.80
N PHE A 397 -28.53 -21.43 1.97
CA PHE A 397 -27.31 -22.21 2.14
C PHE A 397 -27.00 -22.57 3.60
N GLU A 398 -27.78 -22.06 4.56
CA GLU A 398 -27.57 -22.30 6.00
C GLU A 398 -28.33 -23.52 6.53
N SER A 399 -29.24 -24.10 5.74
CA SER A 399 -30.03 -25.26 6.14
C SER A 399 -30.38 -26.18 4.96
N GLY A 400 -30.93 -27.36 5.27
CA GLY A 400 -31.42 -28.30 4.26
C GLY A 400 -30.38 -28.66 3.19
N LYS A 401 -30.84 -28.77 1.93
CA LYS A 401 -29.99 -29.15 0.80
C LYS A 401 -28.95 -28.11 0.41
N GLY A 402 -29.19 -26.83 0.68
CA GLY A 402 -28.17 -25.79 0.47
C GLY A 402 -26.98 -25.97 1.42
N LEU A 403 -27.24 -26.32 2.68
CA LEU A 403 -26.17 -26.65 3.63
C LEU A 403 -25.43 -27.94 3.25
N ASP A 404 -26.15 -28.98 2.81
CA ASP A 404 -25.53 -30.22 2.30
C ASP A 404 -24.59 -29.91 1.11
N PHE A 405 -24.98 -28.99 0.22
CA PHE A 405 -24.18 -28.55 -0.92
C PHE A 405 -22.89 -27.86 -0.46
N VAL A 406 -22.97 -26.88 0.44
CA VAL A 406 -21.80 -26.16 0.98
C VAL A 406 -20.83 -27.11 1.71
N ARG A 407 -21.35 -28.18 2.32
CA ARG A 407 -20.55 -29.21 2.98
C ARG A 407 -19.97 -30.26 2.02
N GLY A 408 -20.18 -30.13 0.71
CA GLY A 408 -19.70 -31.10 -0.29
C GLY A 408 -20.35 -32.48 -0.16
N SER A 409 -21.53 -32.57 0.45
CA SER A 409 -22.23 -33.84 0.70
C SER A 409 -23.19 -34.25 -0.42
N LEU A 410 -23.35 -33.42 -1.45
CA LEU A 410 -24.20 -33.70 -2.60
C LEU A 410 -23.38 -34.02 -3.85
N THR A 411 -23.88 -34.96 -4.64
CA THR A 411 -23.44 -35.24 -6.00
C THR A 411 -24.27 -34.46 -7.01
N MET A 412 -23.86 -34.49 -8.29
CA MET A 412 -24.67 -33.95 -9.37
C MET A 412 -26.04 -34.65 -9.49
N ASN A 413 -26.13 -35.95 -9.18
CA ASN A 413 -27.40 -36.68 -9.19
C ASN A 413 -28.34 -36.20 -8.08
N ASP A 414 -27.81 -35.86 -6.90
CA ASP A 414 -28.63 -35.31 -5.82
C ASP A 414 -29.22 -33.94 -6.17
N LEU A 415 -28.44 -33.10 -6.86
CA LEU A 415 -28.93 -31.81 -7.38
C LEU A 415 -30.01 -32.00 -8.44
N TYR A 416 -29.83 -32.97 -9.34
CA TYR A 416 -30.83 -33.31 -10.35
C TYR A 416 -32.14 -33.78 -9.71
N GLU A 417 -32.10 -34.72 -8.76
CA GLU A 417 -33.32 -35.21 -8.11
C GLU A 417 -34.00 -34.11 -7.27
N TYR A 418 -33.23 -33.21 -6.65
CA TYR A 418 -33.79 -32.03 -5.98
C TYR A 418 -34.52 -31.09 -6.96
N ALA A 419 -33.88 -30.76 -8.09
CA ALA A 419 -34.46 -29.86 -9.10
C ALA A 419 -35.70 -30.47 -9.78
N LYS A 420 -35.70 -31.79 -10.03
CA LYS A 420 -36.79 -32.53 -10.68
C LYS A 420 -38.13 -32.42 -9.97
N VAL A 421 -38.12 -32.28 -8.64
CA VAL A 421 -39.34 -32.14 -7.82
C VAL A 421 -39.59 -30.72 -7.31
N GLY A 422 -38.60 -29.83 -7.43
CA GLY A 422 -38.60 -28.48 -6.83
C GLY A 422 -39.39 -27.41 -7.57
N GLY A 423 -39.85 -27.68 -8.80
CA GLY A 423 -40.51 -26.66 -9.63
C GLY A 423 -39.56 -25.55 -10.09
N GLU A 424 -40.12 -24.51 -10.72
CA GLU A 424 -39.34 -23.34 -11.15
C GLU A 424 -38.91 -22.50 -9.93
N PRO A 425 -37.62 -22.13 -9.80
CA PRO A 425 -37.16 -21.27 -8.71
C PRO A 425 -37.84 -19.89 -8.70
N GLU A 426 -38.03 -19.32 -7.52
CA GLU A 426 -38.53 -17.95 -7.39
C GLU A 426 -37.50 -16.92 -7.90
N GLN A 427 -37.96 -15.91 -8.62
CA GLN A 427 -37.14 -14.77 -9.00
C GLN A 427 -37.00 -13.80 -7.81
N ILE A 428 -35.79 -13.71 -7.25
CA ILE A 428 -35.49 -12.83 -6.10
C ILE A 428 -34.75 -11.57 -6.57
N SER A 429 -35.29 -10.40 -6.25
CA SER A 429 -34.67 -9.11 -6.56
C SER A 429 -33.37 -8.89 -5.77
N GLY A 430 -32.31 -8.40 -6.42
CA GLY A 430 -31.01 -8.14 -5.77
C GLY A 430 -30.97 -6.91 -4.85
N LYS A 431 -31.94 -6.00 -4.98
CA LYS A 431 -32.05 -4.77 -4.17
C LYS A 431 -30.79 -3.88 -4.19
N GLN A 432 -30.11 -3.80 -5.33
CA GLN A 432 -28.85 -3.07 -5.44
C GLN A 432 -28.98 -1.59 -5.02
N GLU A 433 -29.99 -0.90 -5.52
CA GLU A 433 -30.23 0.52 -5.20
C GLU A 433 -30.52 0.72 -3.71
N LEU A 434 -31.05 -0.29 -3.00
CA LEU A 434 -31.24 -0.22 -1.56
C LEU A 434 -29.90 -0.26 -0.82
N TYR A 435 -28.97 -1.13 -1.22
CA TYR A 435 -27.63 -1.19 -0.62
C TYR A 435 -26.87 0.13 -0.84
N GLU A 436 -26.91 0.67 -2.05
CA GLU A 436 -26.30 1.96 -2.39
C GLU A 436 -26.92 3.11 -1.58
N ASN A 437 -28.25 3.12 -1.42
CA ASN A 437 -28.94 4.13 -0.61
C ASN A 437 -28.64 4.01 0.89
N ILE A 438 -28.47 2.80 1.42
CA ILE A 438 -28.03 2.60 2.81
C ILE A 438 -26.67 3.25 3.00
N LEU A 439 -25.71 3.01 2.12
CA LEU A 439 -24.40 3.63 2.22
C LEU A 439 -24.49 5.16 2.17
N ASN A 440 -25.21 5.70 1.18
CA ASN A 440 -25.39 7.15 0.99
C ASN A 440 -26.06 7.84 2.19
N GLN A 441 -26.92 7.16 2.94
CA GLN A 441 -27.56 7.73 4.14
C GLN A 441 -26.58 7.95 5.30
N HIS A 442 -25.43 7.29 5.28
CA HIS A 442 -24.43 7.34 6.35
C HIS A 442 -23.21 8.22 6.03
N VAL A 443 -23.05 8.64 4.76
CA VAL A 443 -22.00 9.57 4.29
C VAL A 443 -22.32 11.01 4.68
#